data_AF-A0AAV4MVV5-F1
#
_entry.id   AF-A0AAV4MVV5-F1
#
_cell.length_a   1.000
_cell.length_b   1.000
_cell.length_c   1.000
_cell.angle_alpha   90.00
_cell.angle_beta   90.00
_cell.angle_gamma   90.00
#
_symmetry.space_group_name_H-M   'P 1'
#
loop_
_entity.id
_entity.type
_entity.pdbx_description
1 polymer ?
#
loop_
_entity_poly.entity_id
_entity_poly.type
_entity_poly.pdbx_seq_one_letter_code
_entity_poly.pdbx_strand_id
1 'polypeptide(L)'
;MSNHEFCERCGTSEISTQMSNHEFCAPCGTSEISRQMSSHEFCAPCGTCEISRQMSSHEFCAPCGTSEISREMSNHEFCERCGTSEISRQMRNHEFCAPCGTSEISRQMSSHEFCAPCGTSEISTQMSSHENQPT
;
A
#
# COMPACT_ATOMS: atom_id res chain seq x y z
N MET A 1 8.09 8.56 23.35
CA MET A 1 8.95 9.17 22.31
C MET A 1 8.15 9.08 21.02
N SER A 2 7.50 10.16 20.60
CA SER A 2 6.73 10.16 19.36
C SER A 2 7.67 10.57 18.23
N ASN A 3 8.11 9.58 17.43
CA ASN A 3 8.86 9.84 16.21
C ASN A 3 7.84 10.10 15.08
N HIS A 4 7.86 11.33 14.58
CA HIS A 4 7.11 11.76 13.40
C HIS A 4 8.11 11.99 12.27
N GLU A 5 7.91 11.33 11.14
CA GLU A 5 8.75 11.50 9.96
C GLU A 5 7.93 12.05 8.81
N PHE A 6 8.48 13.07 8.15
CA PHE A 6 7.88 13.72 6.99
C PHE A 6 8.90 13.72 5.86
N CYS A 7 8.50 13.20 4.70
CA CYS A 7 9.36 13.12 3.53
C CYS A 7 8.62 13.59 2.27
N GLU A 8 9.09 14.69 1.70
CA GLU A 8 8.72 15.15 0.36
C GLU A 8 10.01 15.27 -0.44
N ARG A 9 10.12 14.50 -1.53
CA ARG A 9 11.30 14.48 -2.39
C ARG A 9 10.88 14.42 -3.84
N CYS A 10 11.64 15.06 -4.72
CA CYS A 10 11.42 15.01 -6.16
C CYS A 10 12.63 14.39 -6.87
N GLY A 11 12.38 13.67 -7.97
CA GLY A 11 13.40 12.98 -8.74
C GLY A 11 13.55 11.52 -8.30
N THR A 12 14.78 11.02 -8.26
CA THR A 12 15.11 9.68 -7.76
C THR A 12 15.35 9.72 -6.25
N SER A 13 14.68 8.88 -5.47
CA SER A 13 14.80 8.88 -4.01
C SER A 13 14.63 7.50 -3.38
N GLU A 14 15.44 7.21 -2.36
CA GLU A 14 15.31 6.04 -1.51
C GLU A 14 14.96 6.50 -0.08
N ILE A 15 13.93 5.87 0.49
CA ILE A 15 13.38 6.21 1.80
C ILE A 15 13.27 4.90 2.60
N SER A 16 14.12 4.76 3.61
CA SER A 16 14.07 3.61 4.51
C SER A 16 13.81 4.05 5.94
N THR A 17 12.78 3.49 6.56
CA THR A 17 12.46 3.73 7.97
C THR A 17 12.36 2.40 8.73
N GLN A 18 13.07 2.33 9.86
CA GLN A 18 13.16 1.10 10.65
C GLN A 18 12.07 1.04 11.73
N MET A 19 11.84 2.14 12.43
CA MET A 19 10.83 2.22 13.48
C MET A 19 10.25 3.63 13.56
N SER A 20 8.95 3.74 13.35
CA SER A 20 8.26 5.02 13.40
C SER A 20 6.86 4.90 13.98
N ASN A 21 6.38 5.96 14.64
CA ASN A 21 5.00 5.98 15.13
C ASN A 21 4.06 6.60 14.10
N HIS A 22 4.50 7.70 13.47
CA HIS A 22 3.72 8.42 12.48
C HIS A 22 4.61 8.83 11.32
N GLU A 23 4.21 8.46 10.12
CA GLU A 23 4.97 8.80 8.93
C GLU A 23 4.09 9.35 7.82
N PHE A 24 4.58 10.41 7.20
CA PHE A 24 4.03 10.97 5.98
C PHE A 24 5.10 10.99 4.89
N CYS A 25 4.76 10.46 3.72
CA CYS A 25 5.68 10.36 2.59
C CYS A 25 4.97 10.67 1.28
N ALA A 26 5.41 11.69 0.54
CA ALA A 26 4.83 12.08 -0.74
C ALA A 26 5.92 12.42 -1.77
N PRO A 27 6.71 11.43 -2.24
CA PRO A 27 7.73 11.69 -3.24
C PRO A 27 7.13 11.78 -4.65
N CYS A 28 7.82 12.47 -5.55
CA CYS A 28 7.46 12.62 -6.95
C CYS A 28 8.63 12.23 -7.85
N GLY A 29 8.39 11.40 -8.87
CA GLY A 29 9.42 10.88 -9.77
C GLY A 29 9.58 9.37 -9.60
N THR A 30 10.81 8.93 -9.34
CA THR A 30 11.13 7.51 -9.12
C THR A 30 11.51 7.31 -7.67
N SER A 31 10.83 6.43 -6.93
CA SER A 31 11.16 6.22 -5.52
C SER A 31 11.04 4.79 -5.03
N GLU A 32 11.90 4.43 -4.10
CA GLU A 32 11.83 3.20 -3.33
C GLU A 32 11.55 3.55 -1.87
N ILE A 33 10.52 2.93 -1.29
CA ILE A 33 10.07 3.16 0.08
C ILE A 33 10.05 1.83 0.81
N SER A 34 10.94 1.66 1.79
CA SER A 34 11.04 0.44 2.59
C SER A 34 10.82 0.73 4.07
N ARG A 35 9.88 0.02 4.69
CA ARG A 35 9.49 0.24 6.09
C ARG A 35 9.36 -1.06 6.87
N GLN A 36 9.97 -1.09 8.05
CA GLN A 36 10.01 -2.30 8.88
C GLN A 36 8.90 -2.31 9.94
N MET A 37 8.83 -1.28 10.79
CA MET A 37 7.83 -1.20 11.86
C MET A 37 7.23 0.20 11.96
N SER A 38 5.94 0.31 11.64
CA SER A 38 5.24 1.60 11.64
C SER A 38 3.84 1.49 12.25
N SER A 39 3.44 2.44 13.10
CA SER A 39 2.08 2.44 13.65
C SER A 39 1.06 3.07 12.70
N HIS A 40 1.34 4.30 12.25
CA HIS A 40 0.46 5.05 11.36
C HIS A 40 1.23 5.60 10.17
N GLU A 41 0.75 5.29 8.98
CA GLU A 41 1.44 5.64 7.76
C GLU A 41 0.52 6.27 6.73
N PHE A 42 0.98 7.38 6.17
CA PHE A 42 0.40 8.00 4.99
C PHE A 42 1.46 8.05 3.89
N CYS A 43 1.15 7.49 2.74
CA CYS A 43 2.06 7.50 1.59
C CYS A 43 1.31 7.82 0.30
N ALA A 44 1.66 8.92 -0.37
CA ALA A 44 1.00 9.38 -1.60
C ALA A 44 2.03 9.75 -2.67
N PRO A 45 2.77 8.78 -3.22
CA PRO A 45 3.78 9.06 -4.23
C PRO A 45 3.16 9.31 -5.61
N CYS A 46 3.86 10.05 -6.45
CA CYS A 46 3.49 10.29 -7.85
C CYS A 46 4.64 9.91 -8.79
N GLY A 47 4.36 9.12 -9.83
CA GLY A 47 5.36 8.63 -10.77
C GLY A 47 5.55 7.11 -10.70
N THR A 48 6.81 6.66 -10.65
CA THR A 48 7.16 5.24 -10.54
C THR A 48 7.63 4.94 -9.12
N CYS A 49 6.98 4.03 -8.41
CA CYS A 49 7.37 3.72 -7.03
C CYS A 49 7.35 2.23 -6.68
N GLU A 50 8.26 1.84 -5.82
CA GLU A 50 8.24 0.54 -5.13
C GLU A 50 8.02 0.80 -3.63
N ILE A 51 7.06 0.10 -3.03
CA ILE A 51 6.71 0.26 -1.62
C ILE A 51 6.70 -1.10 -0.95
N SER A 52 7.64 -1.31 -0.04
CA SER A 52 7.79 -2.54 0.73
C SER A 52 7.56 -2.28 2.22
N ARG A 53 6.65 -3.02 2.84
CA ARG A 53 6.29 -2.85 4.26
C ARG A 53 6.17 -4.17 4.99
N GLN A 54 6.85 -4.28 6.13
CA GLN A 54 6.86 -5.53 6.91
C GLN A 54 5.75 -5.57 7.96
N MET A 55 5.74 -4.63 8.91
CA MET A 55 4.75 -4.59 9.99
C MET A 55 4.15 -3.20 10.12
N SER A 56 2.83 -3.13 9.96
CA SER A 56 2.10 -1.86 10.10
C SER A 56 0.71 -2.00 10.71
N SER A 57 0.32 -1.04 11.56
CA SER A 57 -1.01 -1.09 12.19
C SER A 57 -2.07 -0.43 11.32
N HIS A 58 -1.83 0.82 10.90
CA HIS A 58 -2.76 1.60 10.10
C HIS A 58 -2.06 2.25 8.90
N GLU A 59 -2.57 1.94 7.72
CA GLU A 59 -1.95 2.35 6.47
C GLU A 59 -2.93 3.04 5.55
N PHE A 60 -2.54 4.21 5.07
CA PHE A 60 -3.15 4.88 3.95
C PHE A 60 -2.12 5.00 2.83
N CYS A 61 -2.47 4.50 1.64
CA CYS A 61 -1.59 4.58 0.48
C CYS A 61 -2.36 5.04 -0.75
N ALA A 62 -1.93 6.16 -1.33
CA ALA A 62 -2.55 6.82 -2.48
C ALA A 62 -1.57 7.10 -3.64
N PRO A 63 -0.93 6.09 -4.24
CA PRO A 63 -0.02 6.28 -5.36
C PRO A 63 -0.74 6.63 -6.65
N CYS A 64 -0.09 7.49 -7.44
CA CYS A 64 -0.50 7.84 -8.80
C CYS A 64 0.64 7.55 -9.79
N GLY A 65 0.37 6.78 -10.85
CA GLY A 65 1.34 6.36 -11.85
C GLY A 65 1.57 4.85 -11.84
N THR A 66 2.83 4.43 -11.89
CA THR A 66 3.23 3.02 -11.82
C THR A 66 3.67 2.72 -10.40
N SER A 67 3.13 1.68 -9.75
CA SER A 67 3.74 1.25 -8.49
C SER A 67 3.59 -0.22 -8.18
N GLU A 68 4.63 -0.77 -7.58
CA GLU A 68 4.65 -2.07 -6.95
C GLU A 68 4.51 -1.91 -5.44
N ILE A 69 3.61 -2.68 -4.83
CA ILE A 69 3.39 -2.66 -3.38
C ILE A 69 3.45 -4.08 -2.83
N SER A 70 4.36 -4.29 -1.91
CA SER A 70 4.50 -5.53 -1.14
C SER A 70 4.29 -5.26 0.34
N ARG A 71 3.39 -6.03 0.96
CA ARG A 71 3.12 -5.88 2.40
C ARG A 71 2.94 -7.23 3.10
N GLU A 72 3.65 -7.44 4.22
CA GLU A 72 3.71 -8.74 4.90
C GLU A 72 2.76 -8.92 6.09
N MET A 73 2.62 -7.94 6.99
CA MET A 73 1.69 -8.00 8.11
C MET A 73 1.06 -6.63 8.38
N SER A 74 -0.25 -6.53 8.19
CA SER A 74 -0.95 -5.29 8.54
C SER A 74 -2.35 -5.51 9.08
N ASN A 75 -2.77 -4.59 9.96
CA ASN A 75 -4.07 -4.70 10.62
C ASN A 75 -5.17 -3.96 9.86
N HIS A 76 -4.98 -2.68 9.57
CA HIS A 76 -5.95 -1.85 8.86
C HIS A 76 -5.32 -1.15 7.67
N GLU A 77 -5.92 -1.33 6.51
CA GLU A 77 -5.37 -0.82 5.27
C GLU A 77 -6.42 -0.15 4.41
N PHE A 78 -6.05 1.01 3.91
CA PHE A 78 -6.77 1.73 2.89
C PHE A 78 -5.82 2.03 1.73
N CYS A 79 -6.21 1.64 0.53
CA CYS A 79 -5.43 1.87 -0.67
C CYS A 79 -6.30 2.40 -1.80
N GLU A 80 -6.07 3.65 -2.19
CA GLU A 80 -6.64 4.25 -3.40
C GLU A 80 -5.53 4.39 -4.43
N ARG A 81 -5.76 4.07 -5.68
CA ARG A 81 -4.67 4.09 -6.67
C ARG A 81 -5.17 4.54 -8.02
N CYS A 82 -4.31 5.24 -8.77
CA CYS A 82 -4.56 5.57 -10.17
C CYS A 82 -3.34 5.20 -11.02
N GLY A 83 -3.54 4.40 -12.07
CA GLY A 83 -2.51 4.02 -13.03
C GLY A 83 -2.28 2.51 -13.08
N THR A 84 -1.01 2.09 -13.13
CA THR A 84 -0.61 0.67 -13.24
C THR A 84 -0.06 0.19 -11.91
N SER A 85 -0.54 -0.97 -11.45
CA SER A 85 -0.22 -1.43 -10.10
C SER A 85 -0.01 -2.93 -10.03
N GLU A 86 0.98 -3.34 -9.25
CA GLU A 86 1.09 -4.70 -8.73
C GLU A 86 1.04 -4.64 -7.21
N ILE A 87 0.21 -5.48 -6.60
CA ILE A 87 -0.05 -5.46 -5.16
C ILE A 87 0.03 -6.89 -4.64
N SER A 88 1.00 -7.14 -3.76
CA SER A 88 1.14 -8.38 -3.01
C SER A 88 0.93 -8.12 -1.54
N ARG A 89 0.03 -8.89 -0.91
CA ARG A 89 -0.31 -8.75 0.50
C ARG A 89 -0.40 -10.09 1.19
N GLN A 90 0.23 -10.17 2.35
CA GLN A 90 0.13 -11.32 3.26
C GLN A 90 -0.45 -10.89 4.60
N MET A 91 -1.17 -11.79 5.27
CA MET A 91 -1.63 -11.67 6.66
C MET A 91 -2.31 -10.33 7.01
N ARG A 92 -3.54 -10.13 6.53
CA ARG A 92 -4.34 -8.90 6.72
C ARG A 92 -5.60 -9.12 7.53
N ASN A 93 -5.95 -8.13 8.36
CA ASN A 93 -7.22 -8.16 9.10
C ASN A 93 -8.32 -7.39 8.37
N HIS A 94 -8.08 -6.13 8.03
CA HIS A 94 -9.05 -5.28 7.35
C HIS A 94 -8.41 -4.54 6.18
N GLU A 95 -8.94 -4.76 4.98
CA GLU A 95 -8.45 -4.13 3.77
C GLU A 95 -9.57 -3.50 2.95
N PHE A 96 -9.35 -2.24 2.57
CA PHE A 96 -10.07 -1.55 1.52
C PHE A 96 -9.11 -1.20 0.39
N CYS A 97 -9.43 -1.60 -0.84
CA CYS A 97 -8.66 -1.23 -2.02
C CYS A 97 -9.57 -0.72 -3.14
N ALA A 98 -9.26 0.44 -3.71
CA ALA A 98 -9.96 1.03 -4.85
C ALA A 98 -8.96 1.42 -5.94
N PRO A 99 -8.48 0.45 -6.74
CA PRO A 99 -7.59 0.73 -7.86
C PRO A 99 -8.36 1.31 -9.05
N CYS A 100 -7.77 2.29 -9.72
CA CYS A 100 -8.25 2.83 -10.99
C CYS A 100 -7.17 2.65 -12.06
N GLY A 101 -7.51 2.06 -13.21
CA GLY A 101 -6.57 1.75 -14.28
C GLY A 101 -6.32 0.25 -14.43
N THR A 102 -5.05 -0.17 -14.41
CA THR A 102 -4.65 -1.57 -14.52
C THR A 102 -4.02 -2.04 -13.22
N SER A 103 -4.50 -3.15 -12.66
CA SER A 103 -3.99 -3.64 -11.38
C SER A 103 -3.97 -5.16 -11.30
N GLU A 104 -2.89 -5.71 -10.79
CA GLU A 104 -2.82 -7.09 -10.31
C GLU A 104 -2.77 -7.07 -8.78
N ILE A 105 -3.64 -7.85 -8.14
CA ILE A 105 -3.79 -7.90 -6.69
C ILE A 105 -3.75 -9.35 -6.25
N SER A 106 -2.70 -9.71 -5.52
CA SER A 106 -2.51 -11.00 -4.89
C SER A 106 -2.59 -10.87 -3.37
N ARG A 107 -3.48 -11.66 -2.75
CA ARG A 107 -3.71 -11.65 -1.30
C ARG A 107 -3.65 -13.04 -0.71
N GLN A 108 -3.01 -13.15 0.44
CA GLN A 108 -2.90 -14.38 1.20
C GLN A 108 -3.23 -14.12 2.67
N MET A 109 -4.11 -14.95 3.25
CA MET A 109 -4.51 -14.86 4.66
C MET A 109 -5.12 -13.51 5.03
N SER A 110 -6.35 -13.27 4.59
CA SER A 110 -7.10 -12.05 4.85
C SER A 110 -8.38 -12.34 5.64
N SER A 111 -8.77 -11.42 6.53
CA SER A 111 -10.03 -11.59 7.29
C SER A 111 -11.18 -10.85 6.63
N HIS A 112 -11.09 -9.53 6.49
CA HIS A 112 -12.14 -8.68 5.90
C HIS A 112 -11.61 -7.85 4.76
N GLU A 113 -12.19 -8.07 3.58
CA GLU A 113 -11.74 -7.44 2.36
C GLU A 113 -12.88 -6.75 1.62
N PHE A 114 -12.57 -5.56 1.15
CA PHE A 114 -13.37 -4.85 0.18
C PHE A 114 -12.44 -4.37 -0.94
N CYS A 115 -12.75 -4.73 -2.18
CA CYS A 115 -12.03 -4.20 -3.34
C CYS A 115 -13.03 -3.59 -4.31
N ALA A 116 -12.86 -2.33 -4.71
CA ALA A 116 -13.70 -1.65 -5.69
C ALA A 116 -12.88 -1.14 -6.88
N PRO A 117 -12.48 -2.03 -7.80
CA PRO A 117 -11.70 -1.66 -8.97
C PRO A 117 -12.51 -0.84 -9.98
N CYS A 118 -11.85 0.14 -10.61
CA CYS A 118 -12.35 0.90 -11.75
C CYS A 118 -11.36 0.74 -12.91
N GLY A 119 -11.66 -0.13 -13.87
CA GLY A 119 -10.76 -0.46 -14.97
C GLY A 119 -10.48 -1.96 -15.03
N THR A 120 -9.28 -2.32 -15.46
CA THR A 120 -8.87 -3.73 -15.58
C THR A 120 -8.20 -4.15 -14.27
N SER A 121 -8.71 -5.20 -13.63
CA SER A 121 -8.09 -5.74 -12.43
C SER A 121 -8.13 -7.26 -12.41
N GLU A 122 -7.00 -7.86 -12.07
CA GLU A 122 -6.89 -9.28 -11.76
C GLU A 122 -6.69 -9.42 -10.25
N ILE A 123 -7.58 -10.16 -9.59
CA ILE A 123 -7.58 -10.33 -8.13
C ILE A 123 -7.52 -11.82 -7.82
N SER A 124 -6.53 -12.21 -7.01
CA SER A 124 -6.32 -13.56 -6.54
C SER A 124 -6.24 -13.58 -5.01
N THR A 125 -7.13 -14.32 -4.38
CA THR A 125 -7.20 -14.46 -2.91
C THR A 125 -7.12 -15.94 -2.54
N GLN A 126 -6.08 -16.33 -1.80
CA GLN A 126 -5.85 -17.75 -1.48
C GLN A 126 -6.57 -18.21 -0.20
N MET A 127 -6.80 -17.33 0.78
CA MET A 127 -7.48 -17.64 2.04
C MET A 127 -8.12 -16.37 2.60
N SER A 128 -9.44 -16.25 2.49
CA SER A 128 -10.21 -15.12 3.00
C SER A 128 -11.39 -15.58 3.85
N SER A 129 -11.68 -14.87 4.94
CA SER A 129 -12.86 -15.15 5.77
C SER A 129 -14.11 -14.40 5.30
N HIS A 130 -13.95 -13.19 4.78
CA HIS A 130 -15.01 -12.32 4.28
C HIS A 130 -14.49 -11.45 3.14
N GLU A 131 -15.01 -11.68 1.93
CA GLU A 131 -14.63 -10.95 0.73
C GLU A 131 -15.87 -10.27 0.09
N ASN A 132 -15.74 -8.97 -0.23
CA ASN A 132 -16.72 -8.24 -1.04
C ASN A 132 -16.04 -7.67 -2.28
N GLN A 133 -16.45 -8.16 -3.45
CA GLN A 133 -16.07 -7.63 -4.76
C GLN A 133 -17.34 -7.08 -5.46
N PRO A 134 -17.33 -5.88 -6.04
CA PRO A 134 -18.43 -5.38 -6.85
C PRO A 134 -18.52 -6.24 -8.12
N THR A 135 -19.76 -6.57 -8.47
CA THR A 135 -20.13 -7.27 -9.71
C THR A 135 -19.89 -6.41 -10.95
#